data_AF-A0A961U369-F1
#
_entry.id   AF-A0A961U369-F1
#
_cell.length_a   1.000
_cell.length_b   1.000
_cell.length_c   1.000
_cell.angle_alpha   90.00
_cell.angle_beta   90.00
_cell.angle_gamma   90.00
#
_symmetry.space_group_name_H-M   'P 1'
#
loop_
_entity.id
_entity.type
_entity.pdbx_description
1 polymer ?
#
loop_
_entity_poly.entity_id
_entity_poly.type
_entity_poly.pdbx_seq_one_letter_code
_entity_poly.pdbx_strand_id
1 'polypeptide(L)'
;MKVSHVRIYPHRDGGFEVWARVRGGLQNTGRYSTVTEALDATRALDLKKPDDPVYVYPLPLGVSLARHLNAEIGKATKQAERFKRLEDRA
;
A
#
# COMPACT_ATOMS: atom_id res chain seq x y z
N MET A 1 25.76 -10.62 2.16
CA MET A 1 25.70 -9.17 2.53
C MET A 1 24.69 -9.03 3.65
N LYS A 2 25.02 -8.60 4.88
CA LYS A 2 24.02 -8.59 5.97
C LYS A 2 22.94 -7.54 5.68
N VAL A 3 21.68 -7.98 5.61
CA VAL A 3 20.52 -7.10 5.49
C VAL A 3 20.16 -6.65 6.89
N SER A 4 20.04 -5.34 7.09
CA SER A 4 19.54 -4.77 8.34
C SER A 4 18.26 -4.00 8.03
N HIS A 5 17.33 -3.88 8.97
CA HIS A 5 16.16 -3.01 8.85
C HIS A 5 15.32 -3.21 7.58
N VAL A 6 14.29 -4.05 7.68
CA VAL A 6 13.31 -4.25 6.61
C VAL A 6 12.14 -3.30 6.81
N ARG A 7 11.69 -2.67 5.73
CA ARG A 7 10.60 -1.70 5.71
C ARG A 7 9.55 -2.13 4.71
N ILE A 8 8.28 -2.02 5.09
CA ILE A 8 7.14 -2.29 4.23
C ILE A 8 6.42 -0.97 3.98
N TYR A 9 6.30 -0.61 2.70
CA TYR A 9 5.59 0.59 2.26
C TYR A 9 4.38 0.20 1.41
N PRO A 10 3.19 0.75 1.66
CA PRO A 10 2.07 0.58 0.76
C PRO A 10 2.33 1.32 -0.56
N HIS A 11 2.04 0.67 -1.68
CA HIS A 11 2.25 1.22 -3.01
C HIS A 11 1.03 2.00 -3.50
N ARG A 12 1.26 3.08 -4.25
CA ARG A 12 0.19 3.95 -4.79
C ARG A 12 -0.86 3.19 -5.61
N ASP A 13 -0.39 2.23 -6.41
CA ASP A 13 -1.22 1.44 -7.33
C ASP A 13 -1.81 0.18 -6.63
N GLY A 14 -1.76 0.12 -5.30
CA GLY A 14 -2.21 -1.01 -4.49
C GLY A 14 -1.10 -2.01 -4.15
N GLY A 15 -1.27 -2.73 -3.05
CA GLY A 15 -0.28 -3.66 -2.51
C GLY A 15 0.79 -3.00 -1.65
N PHE A 16 1.86 -3.75 -1.39
CA PHE A 16 2.95 -3.39 -0.47
C PHE A 16 4.30 -3.71 -1.07
N GLU A 17 5.27 -2.82 -0.91
CA GLU A 17 6.65 -3.02 -1.30
C GLU A 17 7.50 -3.31 -0.07
N VAL A 18 8.43 -4.25 -0.21
CA VAL A 18 9.40 -4.56 0.83
C VAL A 18 10.75 -3.99 0.42
N TRP A 19 11.31 -3.15 1.28
CA TRP A 19 12.60 -2.50 1.09
C TRP A 19 13.55 -2.92 2.19
N ALA A 20 14.76 -3.33 1.81
CA ALA A 20 15.80 -3.78 2.72
C ALA A 20 16.96 -2.78 2.74
N ARG A 21 17.51 -2.45 3.92
CA ARG A 21 18.78 -1.71 3.99
C ARG A 21 19.92 -2.69 3.71
N VAL A 22 20.68 -2.37 2.68
CA VAL A 22 21.88 -3.08 2.26
C VAL A 22 23.09 -2.16 2.33
N ARG A 23 24.30 -2.71 2.15
CA ARG A 23 25.51 -1.88 2.09
C ARG A 23 25.39 -0.96 0.86
N GLY A 24 25.34 0.35 1.10
CA GLY A 24 25.25 1.35 0.03
C GLY A 24 23.85 1.92 -0.22
N GLY A 25 22.79 1.43 0.43
CA GLY A 25 21.46 2.03 0.24
C GLY A 25 20.27 1.20 0.68
N LEU A 26 19.10 1.60 0.20
CA LEU A 26 17.86 0.83 0.28
C LEU A 26 17.66 0.08 -1.05
N GLN A 27 17.37 -1.21 -0.96
CA GLN A 27 17.08 -2.05 -2.12
C GLN A 27 15.62 -2.51 -2.03
N ASN A 28 14.87 -2.33 -3.12
CA ASN A 28 13.54 -2.92 -3.26
C ASN A 28 13.71 -4.43 -3.49
N THR A 29 13.04 -5.22 -2.67
CA THR A 29 13.11 -6.69 -2.68
C THR A 29 11.91 -7.34 -3.37
N GLY A 30 10.84 -6.57 -3.60
CA GLY A 30 9.63 -7.07 -4.24
C GLY A 30 8.38 -6.28 -3.88
N ARG A 31 7.31 -6.57 -4.62
CA ARG A 31 5.97 -6.02 -4.44
C ARG A 31 4.97 -7.15 -4.25
N TYR A 32 4.10 -7.00 -3.27
CA TYR A 32 3.17 -8.00 -2.77
C TYR A 32 1.75 -7.44 -2.75
N SER A 33 0.74 -8.30 -2.82
CA SER A 33 -0.65 -7.87 -2.89
C SER A 33 -1.20 -7.49 -1.52
N THR A 34 -0.72 -8.17 -0.47
CA THR A 34 -1.15 -7.97 0.92
C THR A 34 0.03 -7.69 1.85
N VAL A 35 -0.26 -7.11 3.02
CA VAL A 35 0.76 -6.86 4.06
C VAL A 35 1.29 -8.17 4.65
N THR A 36 0.46 -9.22 4.71
CA THR A 36 0.84 -10.54 5.21
C THR A 36 1.85 -11.20 4.28
N GLU A 37 1.61 -11.18 2.97
CA GLU A 37 2.59 -11.67 1.98
C GLU A 37 3.91 -10.91 2.06
N ALA A 38 3.84 -9.58 2.21
CA ALA A 38 5.03 -8.75 2.38
C ALA A 38 5.80 -9.12 3.65
N LEU A 39 5.10 -9.37 4.78
CA LEU A 39 5.70 -9.81 6.04
C LEU A 39 6.36 -11.18 5.92
N ASP A 40 5.72 -12.15 5.26
CA ASP A 40 6.30 -13.48 5.07
C ASP A 40 7.53 -13.43 4.17
N ALA A 41 7.51 -12.60 3.12
CA ALA A 41 8.69 -12.34 2.31
C ALA A 41 9.85 -11.76 3.14
N THR A 42 9.58 -10.91 4.13
CA THR A 42 10.66 -10.39 5.02
C THR A 42 11.33 -11.48 5.85
N ARG A 43 10.59 -12.55 6.19
CA ARG A 43 11.11 -13.68 6.97
C ARG A 43 11.99 -14.61 6.13
N ALA A 44 11.68 -14.72 4.83
CA ALA A 44 12.47 -15.48 3.86
C ALA A 44 13.77 -14.77 3.43
N LEU A 45 13.99 -13.51 3.83
CA LEU A 45 15.23 -12.81 3.55
C LEU A 45 16.35 -13.40 4.41
N ASP A 46 17.18 -14.22 3.77
CA ASP A 46 18.27 -15.05 4.32
C ASP A 46 19.41 -14.29 5.04
N LEU A 47 19.21 -12.99 5.29
CA LEU A 47 20.22 -12.06 5.77
C LEU A 47 19.68 -11.13 6.86
N LYS A 48 18.43 -11.31 7.29
CA LYS A 48 17.83 -10.55 8.37
C LYS A 48 18.52 -10.92 9.68
N LYS A 49 19.03 -9.92 10.41
CA LYS A 49 19.54 -10.17 11.76
C LYS A 49 18.42 -10.76 12.63
N PRO A 50 18.71 -11.76 13.49
CA PRO A 50 17.76 -12.16 14.51
C PRO A 50 17.36 -10.92 15.33
N ASP A 51 16.07 -10.82 15.64
CA ASP A 51 15.44 -9.72 16.38
C ASP A 51 15.39 -8.34 15.70
N ASP A 52 15.80 -8.22 14.44
CA ASP A 52 15.67 -6.94 13.72
C ASP A 52 14.18 -6.64 13.45
N PRO A 53 13.65 -5.49 13.88
CA PRO A 53 12.24 -5.17 13.67
C PRO A 53 11.92 -4.96 12.18
N VAL A 54 10.70 -5.33 11.80
CA VAL A 54 10.12 -4.95 10.49
C VAL A 54 9.24 -3.74 10.70
N TYR A 55 9.52 -2.66 9.99
CA TYR A 55 8.75 -1.43 10.07
C TYR A 55 7.68 -1.42 8.99
N VAL A 56 6.41 -1.32 9.38
CA VAL A 56 5.29 -1.17 8.44
C VAL A 56 4.84 0.29 8.48
N TYR A 57 4.97 0.99 7.36
CA TYR A 57 4.56 2.39 7.27
C TYR A 57 3.12 2.49 6.73
N PRO A 58 2.29 3.40 7.26
CA PRO A 58 1.00 3.71 6.66
C PRO A 58 1.20 4.40 5.30
N LEU A 59 0.16 4.37 4.44
CA LEU A 59 0.13 5.24 3.26
C LEU A 59 0.31 6.69 3.73
N PRO A 60 1.08 7.53 3.01
CA PRO A 60 1.07 8.95 3.28
C PRO A 60 -0.39 9.41 3.30
N LEU A 61 -0.83 10.01 4.41
CA LEU A 61 -2.23 10.41 4.65
C LEU A 61 -2.86 11.14 3.45
N GLY A 62 -2.07 11.89 2.68
CA GLY A 62 -2.50 12.59 1.46
C GLY A 62 -3.00 11.68 0.34
N VAL A 63 -2.46 10.47 0.18
CA VAL A 63 -2.88 9.53 -0.88
C VAL A 63 -4.12 8.74 -0.45
N SER A 64 -4.22 8.40 0.84
CA SER A 64 -5.38 7.75 1.45
C SER A 64 -6.62 8.66 1.38
N LEU A 65 -6.48 9.92 1.78
CA LEU A 65 -7.57 10.89 1.78
C LEU A 65 -8.06 11.23 0.37
N ALA A 66 -7.14 11.48 -0.58
CA ALA A 66 -7.51 11.75 -1.97
C ALA A 66 -8.27 10.57 -2.61
N ARG A 67 -7.88 9.32 -2.30
CA ARG A 67 -8.57 8.13 -2.79
C ARG A 67 -9.96 7.96 -2.16
N HIS A 68 -10.09 8.25 -0.86
CA HIS A 68 -11.39 8.21 -0.18
C HIS A 68 -12.33 9.28 -0.72
N LEU A 69 -11.86 10.51 -0.89
CA LEU A 69 -12.63 11.61 -1.46
C LEU A 69 -13.05 11.32 -2.90
N ASN A 70 -12.14 10.82 -3.75
CA ASN A 70 -12.49 10.46 -5.13
C ASN A 70 -13.52 9.32 -5.19
N ALA A 71 -13.45 8.34 -4.29
CA ALA A 71 -14.42 7.25 -4.23
C ALA A 71 -15.81 7.73 -3.79
N GLU A 72 -15.89 8.62 -2.79
CA GLU A 72 -17.15 9.18 -2.31
C GLU A 72 -17.79 10.15 -3.32
N ILE A 73 -16.99 11.03 -3.93
CA ILE A 73 -17.46 11.93 -5.00
C ILE A 73 -17.97 11.12 -6.20
N GLY A 74 -17.30 10.02 -6.56
CA GLY A 74 -17.72 9.11 -7.62
C GLY A 74 -19.04 8.37 -7.33
N LYS A 75 -19.37 8.11 -6.06
CA LYS A 75 -20.67 7.54 -5.66
C LYS A 75 -21.78 8.59 -5.71
N ALA A 76 -21.51 9.80 -5.23
CA ALA A 76 -22.46 10.91 -5.23
C ALA A 76 -22.90 11.30 -6.66
N THR A 77 -21.96 11.35 -7.60
CA THR A 77 -22.24 11.63 -9.02
C THR A 77 -23.11 10.56 -9.67
N LYS A 78 -22.84 9.27 -9.41
CA LYS A 78 -23.67 8.16 -9.92
C LYS A 78 -25.08 8.15 -9.33
N GLN A 79 -25.25 8.54 -8.06
CA GLN A 79 -26.58 8.71 -7.47
C GLN A 79 -27.34 9.85 -8.14
N ALA A 80 -26.71 11.01 -8.35
CA ALA A 80 -27.32 12.15 -9.00
C ALA A 80 -27.81 11.82 -10.42
N GLU A 81 -27.02 11.10 -11.21
CA GLU A 81 -27.44 10.63 -12.55
C GLU A 81 -28.59 9.63 -12.52
N ARG A 82 -28.71 8.84 -11.44
CA ARG A 82 -29.79 7.87 -11.28
C ARG A 82 -31.10 8.56 -10.90
N PHE A 83 -31.04 9.57 -10.03
CA PHE A 83 -32.20 10.40 -9.69
C PHE A 83 -32.72 11.17 -10.91
N LYS A 84 -31.83 11.83 -11.65
CA LYS A 84 -32.21 12.56 -12.88
C LYS A 84 -32.94 11.66 -13.90
N ARG A 85 -32.45 10.44 -14.13
CA ARG A 85 -33.09 9.47 -15.03
C ARG A 85 -34.45 8.95 -14.55
N LEU A 86 -34.72 9.01 -13.24
CA LEU A 86 -36.01 8.64 -12.68
C LEU A 86 -37.01 9.79 -12.80
N GLU A 87 -36.57 11.03 -12.64
CA GLU A 87 -37.38 12.23 -12.89
C GLU A 87 -37.77 12.36 -14.36
N ASP A 88 -36.83 12.12 -15.30
CA ASP A 88 -37.10 12.18 -16.74
C ASP A 88 -38.06 11.06 -17.24
N ARG A 89 -38.40 10.09 -16.39
CA ARG A 89 -39.28 8.94 -16.69
C ARG A 89 -40.64 8.99 -16.01
N ALA A 90 -40.87 9.95 -15.10
CA ALA A 90 -42.14 10.17 -14.39
C ALA A 90 -42.99 11.22 -15.11
#